data_AF-A0A811UQQ5-F1
#
_entry.id   AF-A0A811UQQ5-F1
#
_cell.length_a   1.000
_cell.length_b   1.000
_cell.length_c   1.000
_cell.angle_alpha   90.00
_cell.angle_beta   90.00
_cell.angle_gamma   90.00
#
_symmetry.space_group_name_H-M   'P 1'
#
loop_
_entity.id
_entity.type
_entity.pdbx_description
1 polymer ?
#
loop_
_entity_poly.entity_id
_entity_poly.type
_entity_poly.pdbx_seq_one_letter_code
_entity_poly.pdbx_strand_id
1 'polypeptide(L)' 'MNRKRSGRPRKTNQRIDNKIYAISKAKRQKSASEIRAEINEDLDSPISLTTVKGRFKEKGMIGRVAVIKPLLRP' A
#
# COMPACT_ATOMS: atom_id res chain seq x y z
N MET A 1 -38.57 -2.89 -4.65
CA MET A 1 -37.31 -2.57 -5.38
C MET A 1 -36.41 -1.75 -4.46
N ASN A 2 -35.35 -2.34 -3.90
CA ASN A 2 -34.38 -1.64 -3.03
C ASN A 2 -32.96 -1.95 -3.51
N ARG A 3 -32.47 -1.22 -4.52
CA ARG A 3 -31.13 -1.40 -5.06
C ARG A 3 -30.17 -0.54 -4.26
N LYS A 4 -29.17 -1.16 -3.61
CA LYS A 4 -28.12 -0.45 -2.87
C LYS A 4 -27.40 0.53 -3.79
N ARG A 5 -27.19 1.76 -3.32
CA ARG A 5 -26.44 2.80 -4.06
C ARG A 5 -25.00 2.35 -4.27
N SER A 6 -24.49 2.51 -5.49
CA SER A 6 -23.15 2.06 -5.91
C SER A 6 -21.99 2.86 -5.30
N GLY A 7 -22.26 3.98 -4.63
CA GLY A 7 -21.25 4.84 -4.03
C GLY A 7 -20.28 5.44 -5.06
N ARG A 8 -19.25 6.14 -4.57
CA ARG A 8 -18.20 6.71 -5.41
C ARG A 8 -17.22 5.61 -5.83
N PRO A 9 -16.89 5.48 -7.12
CA PRO A 9 -15.87 4.53 -7.55
C PRO A 9 -14.51 4.88 -6.94
N ARG A 10 -13.75 3.85 -6.58
CA ARG A 10 -12.39 4.02 -6.05
C ARG A 10 -11.47 4.53 -7.16
N LYS A 11 -10.48 5.35 -6.77
CA LYS A 11 -9.42 5.81 -7.70
C LYS A 11 -8.46 4.69 -8.10
N THR A 12 -8.36 3.63 -7.31
CA THR A 12 -7.48 2.49 -7.58
C THR A 12 -8.30 1.24 -7.89
N ASN A 13 -7.74 0.42 -8.79
CA ASN A 13 -8.28 -0.88 -9.18
C ASN A 13 -7.48 -2.00 -8.50
N GLN A 14 -8.02 -3.22 -8.49
CA GLN A 14 -7.37 -4.38 -7.88
C GLN A 14 -5.96 -4.64 -8.46
N ARG A 15 -5.77 -4.38 -9.76
CA ARG A 15 -4.46 -4.49 -10.44
C ARG A 15 -3.43 -3.53 -9.84
N ILE A 16 -3.82 -2.29 -9.58
CA ILE A 16 -2.94 -1.26 -8.98
C ILE A 16 -2.62 -1.67 -7.55
N ASP A 17 -3.61 -2.09 -6.77
CA ASP A 17 -3.42 -2.54 -5.39
C ASP A 17 -2.46 -3.74 -5.31
N ASN A 18 -2.58 -4.68 -6.24
CA ASN A 18 -1.67 -5.82 -6.34
C ASN A 18 -0.25 -5.38 -6.72
N LYS A 19 -0.11 -4.35 -7.57
CA LYS A 19 1.20 -3.79 -7.93
C LYS A 19 1.86 -3.08 -6.74
N ILE A 20 1.10 -2.25 -5.99
CA ILE A 20 1.54 -1.63 -4.72
C ILE A 20 2.12 -2.71 -3.79
N TYR A 21 1.39 -3.81 -3.65
CA TYR A 21 1.77 -4.92 -2.79
C TYR A 21 3.02 -5.67 -3.29
N ALA A 22 3.07 -5.98 -4.58
CA ALA A 22 4.18 -6.69 -5.20
C ALA A 22 5.48 -5.91 -5.06
N ILE A 23 5.45 -4.59 -5.32
CA ILE A 23 6.62 -3.71 -5.16
C ILE A 23 7.10 -3.70 -3.72
N SER A 24 6.20 -3.52 -2.74
CA SER A 24 6.57 -3.50 -1.32
C SER A 24 7.16 -4.84 -0.84
N LYS A 25 6.63 -5.96 -1.34
CA LYS A 25 7.14 -7.30 -1.01
C LYS A 25 8.52 -7.55 -1.61
N ALA A 26 8.73 -7.20 -2.88
CA ALA A 26 9.98 -7.38 -3.59
C ALA A 26 11.07 -6.47 -3.02
N LYS A 27 10.77 -5.18 -2.87
CA LYS A 27 11.71 -4.14 -2.43
C LYS A 27 11.39 -3.72 -1.01
N ARG A 28 11.79 -4.55 -0.04
CA ARG A 28 11.41 -4.43 1.39
C ARG A 28 11.84 -3.12 2.06
N GLN A 29 12.83 -2.42 1.51
CA GLN A 29 13.35 -1.15 2.04
C GLN A 29 12.67 0.08 1.42
N LYS A 30 11.88 -0.07 0.36
CA LYS A 30 11.21 1.06 -0.27
C LYS A 30 10.12 1.61 0.63
N SER A 31 10.16 2.92 0.83
CA SER A 31 9.14 3.70 1.52
C SER A 31 7.87 3.81 0.68
N ALA A 32 6.76 4.12 1.35
CA ALA A 32 5.48 4.38 0.66
C ALA A 32 5.56 5.55 -0.34
N SER A 33 6.48 6.50 -0.14
CA SER A 33 6.66 7.65 -1.03
C SER A 33 7.32 7.25 -2.34
N GLU A 34 8.34 6.40 -2.28
CA GLU A 34 9.03 5.88 -3.46
C GLU A 34 8.12 4.94 -4.25
N ILE A 35 7.35 4.10 -3.57
CA ILE A 35 6.35 3.23 -4.21
C ILE A 35 5.28 4.06 -4.91
N ARG A 36 4.85 5.18 -4.31
CA ARG A 36 3.94 6.13 -4.96
C ARG A 36 4.54 6.73 -6.22
N ALA A 37 5.81 7.13 -6.19
CA ALA A 37 6.49 7.68 -7.37
C ALA A 37 6.55 6.64 -8.50
N GLU A 38 7.03 5.43 -8.21
CA GLU A 38 7.12 4.31 -9.17
C GLU A 38 5.76 3.92 -9.77
N ILE A 39 4.67 4.09 -9.02
CA ILE A 39 3.33 3.76 -9.51
C ILE A 39 2.71 4.91 -10.30
N ASN A 40 2.99 6.15 -9.93
CA ASN A 40 2.47 7.31 -10.63
C ASN A 40 3.14 7.51 -11.99
N GLU A 41 4.33 6.95 -12.22
CA GLU A 41 4.97 6.92 -13.56
C GLU A 41 4.12 6.16 -14.58
N ASP A 42 3.40 5.12 -14.15
CA ASP A 42 2.59 4.26 -15.03
C ASP A 42 1.09 4.59 -15.03
N LEU A 43 0.67 5.64 -14.34
CA LEU A 43 -0.75 5.99 -14.17
C LEU A 43 -1.08 7.36 -14.73
N ASP A 44 -2.13 7.42 -15.55
CA ASP A 44 -2.69 8.68 -16.04
C ASP A 44 -3.25 9.57 -14.91
N SER A 45 -3.68 8.96 -13.80
CA SER A 45 -4.21 9.68 -12.64
C SER A 45 -3.38 9.43 -11.38
N PRO A 46 -2.55 10.41 -10.96
CA PRO A 46 -1.65 10.26 -9.83
C PRO A 46 -2.38 9.95 -8.51
N ILE A 47 -1.87 8.99 -7.76
CA ILE A 47 -2.40 8.60 -6.46
C ILE A 47 -1.65 9.34 -5.34
N SER A 48 -2.38 9.68 -4.26
CA SER A 48 -1.80 10.31 -3.08
C SER A 48 -1.05 9.30 -2.20
N LEU A 49 -0.08 9.78 -1.42
CA LEU A 49 0.62 8.97 -0.42
C LEU A 49 -0.34 8.31 0.58
N THR A 50 -1.36 9.06 1.01
CA THR A 50 -2.37 8.58 1.96
C THR A 50 -3.17 7.40 1.39
N THR A 51 -3.45 7.42 0.09
CA THR A 51 -4.14 6.31 -0.58
C THR A 51 -3.26 5.06 -0.59
N VAL A 52 -1.96 5.19 -0.91
CA VAL A 52 -1.01 4.06 -0.87
C VAL A 52 -0.90 3.46 0.53
N LYS A 53 -0.77 4.31 1.57
CA LYS A 53 -0.76 3.87 2.97
C LYS A 53 -2.07 3.19 3.38
N GLY A 54 -3.21 3.72 2.93
CA GLY A 54 -4.52 3.10 3.12
C GLY A 54 -4.58 1.69 2.54
N ARG A 55 -4.02 1.47 1.35
CA ARG A 55 -3.98 0.14 0.71
C ARG A 55 -3.07 -0.84 1.42
N PHE A 56 -1.95 -0.39 1.97
CA PHE A 56 -1.15 -1.22 2.87
C PHE A 56 -1.96 -1.66 4.09
N LYS A 57 -2.69 -0.74 4.72
CA LYS A 57 -3.54 -1.05 5.88
C LYS A 57 -4.68 -2.02 5.53
N GLU A 58 -5.37 -1.80 4.40
CA GLU A 58 -6.44 -2.70 3.92
C GLU A 58 -5.93 -4.13 3.66
N LYS A 59 -4.67 -4.28 3.25
CA LYS A 59 -4.00 -5.58 3.06
C LYS A 59 -3.35 -6.13 4.32
N GLY A 60 -3.53 -5.49 5.48
CA GLY A 60 -2.94 -5.91 6.76
C GLY A 60 -1.42 -5.76 6.82
N MET A 61 -0.82 -4.92 5.98
CA MET A 61 0.62 -4.66 6.03
C MET A 61 0.94 -3.71 7.18
N ILE A 62 1.84 -4.16 8.05
CA ILE A 62 2.41 -3.37 9.14
C ILE A 62 3.79 -2.84 8.75
N GLY A 63 4.16 -1.69 9.32
CA GLY A 63 5.51 -1.16 9.20
C GLY A 63 6.52 -2.17 9.75
N ARG A 64 7.60 -2.42 9.01
CA ARG A 64 8.70 -3.24 9.48
C ARG A 64 9.68 -2.36 10.24
N VAL A 65 10.01 -2.78 11.46
CA VAL A 65 10.99 -2.10 12.32
C VAL A 65 12.07 -3.12 12.64
N ALA A 66 13.33 -2.70 12.60
CA ALA A 66 14.43 -3.54 13.09
C ALA A 66 14.25 -3.69 14.60
N VAL A 67 14.03 -4.93 15.07
CA VAL A 67 13.91 -5.23 16.50
C VAL A 67 15.30 -5.62 17.00
N ILE A 68 15.78 -4.93 18.03
CA ILE A 68 16.99 -5.34 18.75
C ILE A 68 16.68 -6.67 19.41
N LYS A 69 17.56 -7.68 19.25
CA LYS A 69 17.39 -8.97 19.94
C LYS A 69 17.20 -8.70 21.44
N PRO A 70 16.17 -9.28 22.09
CA PRO A 70 16.03 -9.12 23.53
C PRO A 70 17.33 -9.60 24.21
N LEU A 71 17.80 -8.86 25.22
CA LEU A 71 18.95 -9.27 26.01
C LEU A 71 18.64 -10.63 26.63
N LEU A 72 19.35 -11.68 26.19
CA LEU A 72 19.31 -12.97 26.85
C LEU A 72 19.90 -12.76 28.24
N ARG A 73 19.06 -12.87 29.28
CA ARG A 73 19.56 -12.90 30.66
C ARG A 73 20.17 -14.28 30.91
N PRO A 74 21.35 -14.38 31.56
CA PRO A 74 21.94 -15.66 31.94
C PRO A 74 21.05 -16.40 32.95
#